data_AF-A0A9R1X6U5-F1
#
_entry.id   AF-A0A9R1X6U5-F1
#
_cell.length_a   1.000
_cell.length_b   1.000
_cell.length_c   1.000
_cell.angle_alpha   90.00
_cell.angle_beta   90.00
_cell.angle_gamma   90.00
#
_symmetry.space_group_name_H-M   'P 1'
#
loop_
_entity.id
_entity.type
_entity.pdbx_description
1 polymer ?
#
loop_
_entity_poly.entity_id
_entity_poly.type
_entity_poly.pdbx_seq_one_letter_code
_entity_poly.pdbx_strand_id
1 'polypeptide(L)'
;MAEDADTIVDVHYNGAFTPTLLMYFNGVNASVPYTVVNKMKFPDFIPFLEKRTKGRCRDVYYCLHEVRLSEGLHVIQNDCDFNDFLENINEKKRLDVYVDHHHEPLFDLIQEEEVDLEDDNLVSVDDVDSI
;
A
#
# COMPACT_ATOMS: atom_id res chain seq x y z
N MET A 1 13.25 -21.51 -15.24
CA MET A 1 11.83 -21.44 -15.62
C MET A 1 11.02 -21.86 -14.39
N ALA A 2 10.95 -20.99 -13.38
CA ALA A 2 10.18 -21.29 -12.18
C ALA A 2 8.71 -20.98 -12.49
N GLU A 3 7.84 -21.92 -12.19
CA GLU A 3 6.42 -21.85 -12.49
C GLU A 3 5.79 -20.63 -11.81
N ASP A 4 5.34 -19.66 -12.59
CA ASP A 4 4.65 -18.42 -12.21
C ASP A 4 3.25 -18.66 -11.56
N ALA A 5 2.99 -19.86 -11.05
CA ALA A 5 1.67 -20.31 -10.62
C ALA A 5 1.32 -19.94 -9.18
N ASP A 6 2.30 -19.53 -8.36
CA ASP A 6 2.10 -19.23 -6.93
C ASP A 6 2.08 -17.72 -6.61
N THR A 7 2.29 -16.86 -7.60
CA THR A 7 2.33 -15.40 -7.37
C THR A 7 0.91 -14.84 -7.25
N ILE A 8 0.61 -14.22 -6.12
CA ILE A 8 -0.73 -13.73 -5.76
C ILE A 8 -0.67 -12.21 -5.50
N VAL A 9 -1.66 -11.50 -6.07
CA VAL A 9 -2.00 -10.12 -5.73
C VAL A 9 -3.14 -10.16 -4.71
N ASP A 10 -2.92 -9.68 -3.49
CA ASP A 10 -3.96 -9.58 -2.48
C ASP A 10 -4.60 -8.20 -2.52
N VAL A 11 -5.87 -8.13 -2.92
CA VAL A 11 -6.61 -6.87 -3.05
C VAL A 11 -7.41 -6.60 -1.78
N HIS A 12 -7.10 -5.51 -1.09
CA HIS A 12 -7.78 -5.00 0.10
C HIS A 12 -8.72 -3.87 -0.31
N TYR A 13 -10.00 -3.97 0.03
CA TYR A 13 -11.03 -3.02 -0.39
C TYR A 13 -12.13 -2.87 0.67
N ASN A 14 -12.98 -1.85 0.55
CA ASN A 14 -14.02 -1.49 1.54
C ASN A 14 -13.50 -1.25 2.97
N GLY A 15 -12.19 -1.06 3.16
CA GLY A 15 -11.60 -0.57 4.39
C GLY A 15 -11.38 0.95 4.37
N ALA A 16 -10.66 1.45 5.36
CA ALA A 16 -10.21 2.83 5.45
C ALA A 16 -8.76 2.87 5.92
N PHE A 17 -8.03 3.91 5.53
CA PHE A 17 -6.69 4.13 6.04
C PHE A 17 -6.78 4.84 7.39
N THR A 18 -5.94 4.43 8.33
CA THR A 18 -5.87 5.08 9.64
C THR A 18 -4.71 6.07 9.68
N PRO A 19 -4.93 7.29 10.23
CA PRO A 19 -3.90 8.32 10.30
C PRO A 19 -2.82 8.03 11.36
N THR A 20 -3.17 7.30 12.43
CA THR A 20 -2.23 6.95 13.50
C THR A 20 -1.73 5.53 13.26
N LEU A 21 -0.47 5.36 12.85
CA LEU A 21 0.06 4.12 12.25
C LEU A 21 -0.63 3.84 10.92
N LEU A 22 -0.02 4.25 9.81
CA LEU A 22 -0.61 4.04 8.48
C LEU A 22 -0.90 2.55 8.25
N MET A 23 -2.17 2.20 8.40
CA MET A 23 -2.71 0.84 8.30
C MET A 23 -4.01 0.87 7.51
N TYR A 24 -4.33 -0.26 6.85
CA TYR A 24 -5.61 -0.44 6.20
C TYR A 24 -6.54 -1.24 7.11
N PHE A 25 -7.55 -0.59 7.68
CA PHE A 25 -8.40 -1.18 8.70
C PHE A 25 -9.78 -1.58 8.16
N ASN A 26 -10.37 -2.65 8.70
CA ASN A 26 -11.68 -3.20 8.33
C ASN A 26 -11.87 -3.51 6.84
N GLY A 27 -10.78 -3.76 6.12
CA GLY A 27 -10.81 -4.18 4.73
C GLY A 27 -11.35 -5.61 4.53
N VAL A 28 -11.86 -5.85 3.32
CA VAL A 28 -12.11 -7.18 2.78
C VAL A 28 -10.97 -7.53 1.82
N ASN A 29 -10.52 -8.79 1.85
CA ASN A 29 -9.42 -9.25 1.03
C ASN A 29 -9.92 -10.16 -0.10
N ALA A 30 -9.40 -9.95 -1.30
CA ALA A 30 -9.61 -10.83 -2.44
C ALA A 30 -8.29 -11.11 -3.15
N SER A 31 -7.90 -12.38 -3.19
CA SER A 31 -6.68 -12.81 -3.87
C SER A 31 -6.91 -12.98 -5.38
N VAL A 32 -6.02 -12.43 -6.19
CA VAL A 32 -6.02 -12.52 -7.65
C VAL A 32 -4.71 -13.15 -8.12
N PRO A 33 -4.74 -14.18 -8.99
CA PRO A 33 -3.52 -14.71 -9.56
C PRO A 33 -2.80 -13.65 -10.41
N TYR A 34 -1.49 -13.53 -10.24
CA TYR A 34 -0.67 -12.61 -11.04
C TYR A 34 -0.81 -12.86 -12.55
N THR A 35 -0.96 -14.11 -12.97
CA THR A 35 -1.17 -14.51 -14.39
C THR A 35 -2.45 -13.95 -15.02
N VAL A 36 -3.37 -13.42 -14.22
CA VAL A 36 -4.55 -12.68 -14.67
C VAL A 36 -4.22 -11.19 -14.81
N VAL A 37 -3.53 -10.63 -13.82
CA VAL A 37 -3.20 -9.21 -13.74
C VAL A 37 -2.14 -8.81 -14.78
N ASN A 38 -1.12 -9.64 -15.00
CA ASN A 38 -0.02 -9.37 -15.95
C ASN A 38 -0.45 -9.39 -17.43
N LYS A 39 -1.67 -9.83 -17.74
CA LYS A 39 -2.26 -9.78 -19.08
C LYS A 39 -3.08 -8.51 -19.32
N MET A 40 -3.30 -7.71 -18.29
CA MET A 40 -4.07 -6.47 -18.35
C MET A 40 -3.15 -5.28 -18.63
N LYS A 41 -3.74 -4.20 -19.12
CA LYS A 41 -3.12 -2.87 -19.10
C LYS A 41 -3.76 -2.04 -18.00
N PHE A 42 -3.10 -0.96 -17.60
CA PHE A 42 -3.64 -0.02 -16.62
C PHE A 42 -5.11 0.39 -16.87
N PRO A 43 -5.55 0.78 -18.09
CA PRO A 43 -6.94 1.14 -18.35
C PRO A 43 -7.95 0.00 -18.12
N ASP A 44 -7.51 -1.25 -18.18
CA ASP A 44 -8.35 -2.43 -17.89
C ASP A 44 -8.31 -2.83 -16.41
N PHE A 45 -7.24 -2.46 -15.71
CA PHE A 45 -7.00 -2.83 -14.32
C PHE A 45 -7.98 -2.16 -13.36
N ILE A 46 -8.22 -0.84 -13.49
CA ILE A 46 -9.16 -0.12 -12.62
C ILE A 46 -10.59 -0.67 -12.77
N PRO A 47 -11.17 -0.80 -13.99
CA PRO A 47 -12.49 -1.42 -14.16
C PRO A 47 -12.58 -2.87 -13.65
N PHE A 48 -11.48 -3.63 -13.76
CA PHE A 48 -11.40 -4.98 -13.20
C PHE A 48 -11.54 -4.96 -11.67
N LEU A 49 -10.82 -4.05 -10.99
CA LEU A 49 -10.93 -3.87 -9.54
C LEU A 49 -12.35 -3.44 -9.17
N GLU A 50 -12.94 -2.45 -9.82
CA GLU A 50 -14.29 -1.97 -9.53
C GLU A 50 -15.34 -3.08 -9.64
N LYS A 51 -15.23 -3.91 -10.68
CA LYS A 51 -16.11 -5.06 -10.86
C LYS A 51 -15.95 -6.09 -9.75
N ARG A 52 -14.72 -6.28 -9.25
CA ARG A 52 -14.40 -7.28 -8.22
C ARG A 52 -14.80 -6.81 -6.82
N THR A 53 -14.57 -5.53 -6.51
CA THR A 53 -14.91 -4.91 -5.23
C THR A 53 -16.39 -4.51 -5.15
N LYS A 54 -17.08 -4.46 -6.30
CA LYS A 54 -18.46 -3.94 -6.44
C LYS A 54 -18.59 -2.49 -5.98
N GLY A 55 -17.52 -1.71 -6.09
CA GLY A 55 -17.45 -0.32 -5.68
C GLY A 55 -16.59 0.48 -6.66
N ARG A 56 -16.67 1.81 -6.57
CA ARG A 56 -15.78 2.69 -7.35
C ARG A 56 -14.40 2.72 -6.73
N CYS A 57 -13.36 2.59 -7.53
CA CYS A 57 -11.97 2.72 -7.07
C CYS A 57 -11.55 4.16 -7.34
N ARG A 58 -11.43 4.98 -6.29
CA ARG A 58 -11.06 6.38 -6.46
C ARG A 58 -9.54 6.52 -6.58
N ASP A 59 -8.83 5.83 -5.69
CA ASP A 59 -7.38 5.66 -5.77
C ASP A 59 -7.02 4.20 -5.49
N VAL A 60 -5.90 3.79 -6.05
CA VAL A 60 -5.37 2.43 -5.92
C VAL A 60 -3.90 2.53 -5.60
N TYR A 61 -3.50 1.82 -4.55
CA TYR A 61 -2.14 1.80 -4.05
C TYR A 61 -1.62 0.36 -4.02
N TYR A 62 -0.31 0.19 -4.00
CA TYR A 62 0.32 -1.09 -3.82
C TYR A 62 1.47 -1.01 -2.81
N CYS A 63 1.67 -2.08 -2.05
CA CYS A 63 2.78 -2.25 -1.13
C CYS A 63 3.28 -3.69 -1.16
N LEU A 64 4.56 -3.89 -0.91
CA LEU A 64 5.11 -5.23 -0.72
C LEU A 64 4.56 -5.86 0.57
N HIS A 65 4.30 -7.17 0.54
CA HIS A 65 3.55 -7.89 1.58
C HIS A 65 4.14 -7.86 3.01
N GLU A 66 5.40 -7.45 3.13
CA GLU A 66 6.13 -7.39 4.41
C GLU A 66 6.73 -6.01 4.68
N VAL A 67 6.38 -5.02 3.85
CA VAL A 67 6.84 -3.64 4.01
C VAL A 67 5.71 -2.83 4.64
N ARG A 68 6.08 -1.93 5.55
CA ARG A 68 5.12 -1.02 6.19
C ARG A 68 4.52 -0.09 5.15
N LEU A 69 3.23 0.22 5.27
CA LEU A 69 2.58 1.14 4.33
C LEU A 69 3.23 2.54 4.37
N SER A 70 3.70 3.01 5.53
CA SER A 70 4.42 4.29 5.61
C SER A 70 5.76 4.30 4.86
N GLU A 71 6.36 3.15 4.58
CA GLU A 71 7.67 3.05 3.90
C GLU A 71 7.58 2.62 2.43
N GLY A 72 6.55 1.85 2.06
CA GLY A 72 6.50 1.15 0.77
C GLY A 72 5.19 1.30 0.00
N LEU A 73 4.31 2.22 0.40
CA LEU A 73 3.07 2.48 -0.32
C LEU A 73 3.35 3.32 -1.56
N HIS A 74 2.96 2.78 -2.72
CA HIS A 74 3.08 3.43 -4.01
C HIS A 74 1.70 3.57 -4.65
N VAL A 75 1.44 4.70 -5.31
CA VAL A 75 0.18 4.94 -6.01
C VAL A 75 0.23 4.39 -7.44
N ILE A 76 -0.88 3.84 -7.93
CA ILE A 76 -1.04 3.40 -9.32
C ILE A 76 -2.01 4.36 -10.04
N GLN A 77 -1.49 5.33 -10.79
CA GLN A 77 -2.29 6.34 -11.47
C GLN A 77 -2.16 6.30 -12.99
N ASN A 78 -1.15 5.64 -13.52
CA ASN A 78 -0.86 5.58 -14.95
C ASN A 78 -0.20 4.26 -15.37
N ASP A 79 0.01 4.10 -16.68
CA ASP A 79 0.67 2.90 -17.25
C ASP A 79 2.11 2.69 -16.75
N CYS A 80 2.87 3.75 -16.46
CA CYS A 80 4.23 3.61 -15.92
C CYS A 80 4.19 3.02 -14.52
N ASP A 81 3.36 3.55 -13.62
CA ASP A 81 3.21 3.04 -12.25
C ASP A 81 2.71 1.59 -12.26
N PHE A 82 1.78 1.28 -13.19
CA PHE A 82 1.27 -0.08 -13.33
C PHE A 82 2.35 -1.07 -13.82
N ASN A 83 3.24 -0.65 -14.71
CA ASN A 83 4.37 -1.49 -15.11
C ASN A 83 5.35 -1.71 -13.95
N ASP A 84 5.65 -0.67 -13.16
CA ASP A 84 6.49 -0.80 -11.97
C ASP A 84 5.88 -1.79 -10.96
N PHE A 85 4.57 -1.70 -10.73
CA PHE A 85 3.80 -2.67 -9.95
C PHE A 85 3.97 -4.12 -10.47
N LEU A 86 3.87 -4.34 -11.80
CA LEU A 86 4.04 -5.66 -12.40
C LEU A 86 5.48 -6.19 -12.26
N GLU A 87 6.48 -5.34 -12.38
CA GLU A 87 7.89 -5.71 -12.18
C GLU A 87 8.15 -6.14 -10.74
N ASN A 88 7.66 -5.37 -9.75
CA ASN A 88 7.84 -5.66 -8.33
C ASN A 88 7.22 -7.00 -7.91
N ILE A 89 6.01 -7.31 -8.35
CA ILE A 89 5.35 -8.57 -7.98
C ILE A 89 6.03 -9.79 -8.62
N ASN A 90 6.59 -9.63 -9.82
CA ASN A 90 7.32 -10.69 -10.52
C ASN A 90 8.57 -11.12 -9.74
N GLU A 91 9.22 -10.20 -9.02
CA GLU A 91 10.40 -10.50 -8.21
C GLU A 91 10.05 -11.05 -6.81
N LYS A 92 8.97 -10.56 -6.19
CA LYS A 92 8.71 -10.72 -4.74
C LYS A 92 7.64 -11.76 -4.39
N LYS A 93 6.99 -12.38 -5.39
CA LYS A 93 5.96 -13.44 -5.29
C LYS A 93 4.63 -13.05 -4.62
N ARG A 94 4.58 -12.01 -3.78
CA ARG A 94 3.33 -11.56 -3.15
C ARG A 94 3.33 -10.05 -2.96
N LEU A 95 2.21 -9.42 -3.30
CA LEU A 95 2.04 -7.97 -3.24
C LEU A 95 0.61 -7.63 -2.84
N ASP A 96 0.45 -6.61 -2.00
CA ASP A 96 -0.84 -6.13 -1.55
C ASP A 96 -1.26 -4.88 -2.34
N VAL A 97 -2.50 -4.88 -2.80
CA VAL A 97 -3.14 -3.75 -3.47
C VAL A 97 -4.23 -3.22 -2.58
N TYR A 98 -4.22 -1.92 -2.30
CA TYR A 98 -5.20 -1.26 -1.43
C TYR A 98 -6.07 -0.34 -2.27
N VAL A 99 -7.39 -0.51 -2.15
CA VAL A 99 -8.39 0.31 -2.82
C VAL A 99 -8.91 1.35 -1.85
N ASP A 100 -8.77 2.61 -2.25
CA ASP A 100 -9.39 3.74 -1.58
C ASP A 100 -10.66 4.15 -2.33
N HIS A 101 -11.77 4.08 -1.62
CA HIS A 101 -13.08 4.47 -2.12
C HIS A 101 -13.40 5.95 -1.86
N HIS A 102 -12.67 6.61 -0.95
CA HIS A 102 -12.96 7.93 -0.41
C HIS A 102 -11.97 9.01 -0.87
N HIS A 103 -10.78 8.66 -1.39
CA HIS A 103 -9.67 9.57 -1.70
C HIS A 103 -9.19 10.29 -0.45
N GLU A 104 -8.65 9.50 0.47
CA GLU A 104 -8.00 9.99 1.66
C GLU A 104 -6.61 10.53 1.31
N PRO A 105 -6.19 11.66 1.91
CA PRO A 105 -4.89 12.27 1.64
C PRO A 105 -3.76 11.50 2.35
N LEU A 106 -3.50 10.27 1.92
CA LEU A 106 -2.59 9.34 2.62
C LEU A 106 -1.18 9.88 2.79
N PHE A 107 -0.66 10.64 1.82
CA PHE A 107 0.69 11.20 1.88
C PHE A 107 0.83 12.34 2.89
N ASP A 108 -0.27 13.01 3.25
CA ASP A 108 -0.26 13.97 4.36
C ASP A 108 -0.22 13.20 5.70
N LEU A 109 -0.95 12.08 5.80
CA LEU A 109 -0.94 11.22 7.00
C LEU A 109 0.42 10.59 7.28
N ILE A 110 1.13 10.16 6.22
CA ILE A 110 2.49 9.62 6.35
C ILE A 110 3.44 10.68 6.91
N GLN A 111 3.34 11.92 6.43
CA GLN A 111 4.20 13.01 6.91
C GLN A 111 3.90 13.35 8.36
N GLU A 112 2.63 13.36 8.79
CA GLU A 112 2.25 13.62 10.19
C GLU A 112 2.82 12.57 11.15
N GLU A 113 2.86 11.29 10.75
CA GLU A 113 3.46 10.20 11.54
C GLU A 113 4.97 10.39 11.80
N GLU A 114 5.72 10.90 10.82
CA GLU A 114 7.16 11.16 10.98
C GLU A 114 7.43 12.26 12.02
N VAL A 115 6.56 13.27 12.12
CA VAL A 115 6.75 14.41 13.04
C VAL A 115 6.48 14.03 14.51
N ASP A 116 5.50 13.16 14.77
CA ASP A 116 5.19 12.70 16.14
C ASP A 116 6.29 11.79 16.75
N LEU A 117 7.12 11.14 15.92
CA LEU A 117 8.22 10.29 16.39
C LEU A 117 9.50 11.07 16.76
N GLU A 118 9.63 12.32 16.30
CA GLU A 118 10.80 13.17 16.57
C GLU A 118 10.67 13.98 17.88
N ASP A 119 9.47 14.13 18.45
CA ASP A 119 9.22 14.97 19.63
C ASP A 119 9.45 14.27 20.99
N ASP A 120 9.68 12.94 21.02
CA ASP A 120 9.93 12.19 22.28
C ASP A 120 11.41 12.15 22.71
N ASN A 121 12.32 12.88 22.03
CA ASN A 121 13.77 12.85 22.34
C ASN A 121 14.33 14.13 23.00
N LEU A 122 13.54 14.87 23.79
CA LEU A 122 14.04 16.00 24.56
C LEU A 122 13.69 15.92 26.05
N VAL A 123 14.50 15.22 26.85
CA VAL A 123 15.23 15.89 27.95
C VAL A 123 16.50 15.12 28.38
N SER A 124 17.57 15.90 28.48
CA SER A 124 18.94 15.59 28.84
C SER A 124 19.10 14.93 30.22
N VAL A 125 19.79 13.79 30.29
CA VAL A 125 20.30 13.26 31.56
C VAL A 125 21.58 14.01 31.96
N ASP A 126 21.40 14.87 32.95
CA ASP A 126 22.22 15.05 34.16
C ASP A 126 23.74 15.22 34.00
N ASP A 127 24.20 16.46 34.12
CA ASP A 127 25.52 16.75 34.70
C ASP A 127 25.45 18.14 35.38
N VAL A 128 24.97 18.17 36.63
CA VAL A 128 25.09 19.37 37.48
C VAL A 128 25.48 19.00 38.92
N ASP A 129 26.75 19.35 39.20
CA ASP A 129 27.38 19.75 40.46
C ASP A 129 27.61 18.71 41.58
N SER A 130 28.86 18.24 41.66
CA SER A 130 29.48 17.84 42.93
C SER A 130 29.96 19.09 43.70
N ILE A 131 29.35 19.38 44.85
CA ILE A 131 29.85 20.29 45.90
C ILE A 131 30.68 19.52 46.93
#